data_AF-A0A7J3TUH1-F1
#
_entry.id   AF-A0A7J3TUH1-F1
#
_cell.length_a   1.000
_cell.length_b   1.000
_cell.length_c   1.000
_cell.angle_alpha   90.00
_cell.angle_beta   90.00
_cell.angle_gamma   90.00
#
_symmetry.space_group_name_H-M   'P 1'
#
loop_
_entity.id
_entity.type
_entity.pdbx_description
1 polymer ?
#
loop_
_entity_poly.entity_id
_entity_poly.type
_entity_poly.pdbx_seq_one_letter_code
_entity_poly.pdbx_strand_id
1 'polypeptide(L)'
;MANKTKPEVKIAMIMAINEVLEYKKKNPNATAEEILQHVMNNLKAKGEAKIGAMVAASHALQYKENNPEAKDKEVIQLVMNKSTEILNEIAKE
;
A
#
# COMPACT_ATOMS: atom_id res chain seq x y z
N MET A 1 -19.75 -7.88 -14.23
CA MET A 1 -18.40 -8.44 -14.48
C MET A 1 -17.55 -8.15 -13.24
N ALA A 2 -16.92 -9.15 -12.63
CA ALA A 2 -16.01 -8.89 -11.50
C ALA A 2 -14.81 -8.11 -12.06
N ASN A 3 -14.72 -6.83 -11.70
CA ASN A 3 -13.57 -6.02 -12.08
C ASN A 3 -12.37 -6.60 -11.32
N LYS A 4 -11.51 -7.32 -12.04
CA LYS A 4 -10.30 -7.91 -11.45
C LYS A 4 -9.23 -6.84 -11.54
N THR A 5 -8.79 -6.32 -10.40
CA THR A 5 -7.63 -5.44 -10.31
C THR A 5 -6.47 -6.03 -11.11
N LYS A 6 -5.95 -5.25 -12.06
CA LYS A 6 -4.93 -5.70 -13.01
C LYS A 6 -3.68 -6.20 -12.26
N PRO A 7 -2.97 -7.23 -12.77
CA PRO A 7 -1.78 -7.76 -12.11
C PRO A 7 -0.72 -6.69 -11.80
N GLU A 8 -0.50 -5.75 -12.73
CA GLU A 8 0.42 -4.62 -12.57
C GLU A 8 0.10 -3.73 -11.38
N VAL A 9 -1.19 -3.48 -11.12
CA VAL A 9 -1.66 -2.68 -9.97
C VAL A 9 -1.39 -3.45 -8.68
N LYS A 10 -1.69 -4.76 -8.64
CA LYS A 10 -1.41 -5.61 -7.48
C LYS A 10 0.08 -5.69 -7.15
N ILE A 11 0.94 -5.78 -8.16
CA ILE A 11 2.39 -5.79 -7.98
C ILE A 11 2.85 -4.45 -7.39
N ALA A 12 2.37 -3.33 -7.94
CA ALA A 12 2.71 -2.01 -7.44
C ALA A 12 2.23 -1.79 -5.99
N MET A 13 1.06 -2.32 -5.63
CA MET A 13 0.56 -2.33 -4.25
C MET A 13 1.48 -3.09 -3.31
N ILE A 14 1.87 -4.32 -3.65
CA ILE A 14 2.77 -5.13 -2.82
C ILE A 14 4.13 -4.44 -2.63
N MET A 15 4.70 -3.88 -3.71
CA MET A 15 5.95 -3.13 -3.64
C MET A 15 5.84 -1.94 -2.69
N ALA A 16 4.76 -1.18 -2.77
CA ALA A 16 4.53 -0.02 -1.92
C ALA A 16 4.32 -0.40 -0.45
N ILE A 17 3.58 -1.48 -0.17
CA ILE A 17 3.41 -2.01 1.20
C ILE A 17 4.78 -2.41 1.78
N ASN A 18 5.58 -3.15 1.03
CA ASN A 18 6.91 -3.57 1.47
C ASN A 18 7.81 -2.37 1.77
N GLU A 19 7.79 -1.35 0.89
CA GLU A 19 8.58 -0.14 1.08
C GLU A 19 8.19 0.62 2.35
N VAL A 20 6.88 0.73 2.66
CA VAL A 20 6.38 1.30 3.92
C VAL A 20 6.91 0.53 5.13
N LEU A 21 6.76 -0.80 5.12
CA LEU A 21 7.13 -1.65 6.24
C LEU A 21 8.64 -1.62 6.49
N GLU A 22 9.44 -1.71 5.43
CA GLU A 22 10.89 -1.61 5.53
C GLU A 22 11.33 -0.23 6.03
N TYR A 23 10.76 0.85 5.48
CA TYR A 23 11.15 2.19 5.87
C TYR A 23 10.78 2.49 7.32
N LYS A 24 9.57 2.11 7.77
CA LYS A 24 9.15 2.28 9.17
C LYS A 24 10.02 1.46 10.12
N LYS A 25 10.41 0.24 9.74
CA LYS A 25 11.31 -0.61 10.54
C LYS A 25 12.70 0.01 10.70
N LYS A 26 13.24 0.59 9.62
CA LYS A 26 14.54 1.29 9.64
C LYS A 26 14.47 2.65 10.33
N ASN A 27 13.30 3.30 10.30
CA ASN A 27 13.06 4.64 10.82
C ASN A 27 11.80 4.68 11.70
N PRO A 28 11.84 4.16 12.96
CA PRO A 28 10.64 4.04 13.80
C PRO A 28 9.92 5.36 14.09
N ASN A 29 10.68 6.46 14.12
CA ASN A 29 10.18 7.82 14.40
C ASN A 29 9.77 8.59 13.14
N ALA A 30 9.91 8.00 11.94
CA ALA A 30 9.49 8.67 10.72
C ALA A 30 7.97 8.93 10.74
N THR A 31 7.62 10.12 10.31
CA THR A 31 6.24 10.59 10.16
C THR A 31 5.56 9.93 8.97
N ALA A 32 4.23 9.97 8.96
CA ALA A 32 3.48 9.41 7.85
C ALA A 32 3.80 10.08 6.50
N GLU A 33 3.99 11.40 6.53
CA GLU A 33 4.35 12.18 5.35
C GLU A 33 5.71 11.76 4.79
N GLU A 34 6.74 11.65 5.62
CA GLU A 34 8.08 11.23 5.19
C GLU A 34 8.07 9.84 4.55
N ILE A 35 7.34 8.89 5.17
CA ILE A 35 7.25 7.52 4.66
C ILE A 35 6.53 7.48 3.31
N LEU A 36 5.39 8.16 3.20
CA LEU A 36 4.61 8.17 1.96
C LEU A 36 5.33 8.94 0.85
N GLN A 37 6.06 10.01 1.18
CA GLN A 37 6.90 10.74 0.22
C GLN A 37 8.05 9.86 -0.29
N HIS A 38 8.69 9.09 0.60
CA HIS A 38 9.71 8.12 0.22
C HIS A 38 9.15 7.07 -0.75
N VAL A 39 7.98 6.48 -0.44
CA VAL A 39 7.30 5.54 -1.35
C VAL A 39 6.99 6.20 -2.69
N MET A 40 6.43 7.41 -2.68
CA MET A 40 6.08 8.17 -3.88
C MET A 40 7.28 8.42 -4.80
N ASN A 41 8.44 8.72 -4.21
CA ASN A 41 9.68 9.01 -4.93
C ASN A 41 10.33 7.75 -5.53
N ASN A 42 10.20 6.60 -4.86
CA ASN A 42 10.87 5.36 -5.27
C ASN A 42 10.00 4.43 -6.13
N LEU A 43 8.68 4.61 -6.10
CA LEU A 43 7.76 3.78 -6.85
C LEU A 43 7.80 4.10 -8.35
N LYS A 44 8.31 3.16 -9.15
CA LYS A 44 8.31 3.23 -10.63
C LYS A 44 6.97 2.80 -11.24
N ALA A 45 5.85 3.26 -10.69
CA ALA A 45 4.51 3.00 -11.21
C ALA A 45 3.89 4.26 -11.82
N LYS A 46 2.98 4.09 -12.78
CA LYS A 46 2.23 5.18 -13.44
C LYS A 46 0.74 4.87 -13.48
N GLY A 47 -0.08 5.90 -13.65
CA GLY A 47 -1.54 5.77 -13.80
C GLY A 47 -2.19 5.02 -12.63
N GLU A 48 -3.11 4.10 -12.96
CA GLU A 48 -3.85 3.27 -12.00
C GLU A 48 -2.93 2.49 -11.04
N ALA A 49 -1.79 2.00 -11.52
CA ALA A 49 -0.85 1.27 -10.67
C ALA A 49 -0.23 2.16 -9.60
N LYS A 50 0.04 3.43 -9.92
CA LYS A 50 0.51 4.41 -8.94
C LYS A 50 -0.56 4.74 -7.91
N ILE A 51 -1.81 4.89 -8.34
CA ILE A 51 -2.95 5.16 -7.45
C ILE A 51 -3.14 3.99 -6.48
N GLY A 52 -3.25 2.76 -6.99
CA GLY A 52 -3.41 1.57 -6.16
C GLY A 52 -2.27 1.39 -5.17
N ALA A 53 -1.03 1.65 -5.60
CA ALA A 53 0.13 1.59 -4.73
C ALA A 53 0.08 2.61 -3.59
N MET A 54 -0.31 3.86 -3.84
CA MET A 54 -0.42 4.87 -2.79
C MET A 54 -1.56 4.58 -1.81
N VAL A 55 -2.69 4.06 -2.29
CA VAL A 55 -3.79 3.60 -1.43
C VAL A 55 -3.31 2.46 -0.52
N ALA A 56 -2.60 1.48 -1.07
CA ALA A 56 -2.04 0.37 -0.31
C ALA A 56 -0.97 0.84 0.70
N ALA A 57 -0.08 1.75 0.32
CA ALA A 57 0.94 2.30 1.21
C ALA A 57 0.33 3.01 2.42
N SER A 58 -0.65 3.88 2.19
CA SER A 58 -1.36 4.60 3.26
C SER A 58 -2.02 3.63 4.24
N HIS A 59 -2.71 2.62 3.72
CA HIS A 59 -3.35 1.60 4.55
C HIS A 59 -2.37 0.73 5.33
N ALA A 60 -1.25 0.33 4.72
CA ALA A 60 -0.22 -0.45 5.40
C ALA A 60 0.38 0.34 6.56
N LEU A 61 0.65 1.63 6.35
CA LEU A 61 1.20 2.50 7.38
C LEU A 61 0.22 2.67 8.54
N GLN A 62 -1.03 3.04 8.25
CA GLN A 62 -2.07 3.20 9.25
C GLN A 62 -2.28 1.89 10.04
N TYR A 63 -2.31 0.75 9.36
CA TYR A 63 -2.49 -0.53 10.01
C TYR A 63 -1.31 -0.86 10.94
N LYS A 64 -0.07 -0.65 10.48
CA LYS A 64 1.14 -0.91 11.27
C LYS A 64 1.27 0.03 12.47
N GLU A 65 0.86 1.29 12.34
CA GLU A 65 0.84 2.25 13.45
C GLU A 65 -0.18 1.87 14.52
N ASN A 66 -1.36 1.40 14.09
CA ASN A 66 -2.40 0.92 15.00
C ASN A 66 -2.07 -0.47 15.60
N ASN A 67 -1.21 -1.25 14.95
CA ASN A 67 -0.85 -2.61 15.36
C ASN A 67 0.68 -2.82 15.25
N PRO A 68 1.49 -2.23 16.15
CA PRO A 68 2.96 -2.27 16.04
C PRO A 68 3.54 -3.70 16.00
N GLU A 69 2.89 -4.64 16.69
CA GLU A 69 3.29 -6.05 16.77
C GLU A 69 2.86 -6.90 15.57
N ALA A 70 2.05 -6.35 14.65
CA ALA A 70 1.57 -7.10 13.49
C ALA A 70 2.73 -7.54 12.59
N LYS A 71 2.70 -8.79 12.14
CA LYS A 71 3.75 -9.31 11.25
C LYS A 71 3.54 -8.79 9.83
N ASP A 72 4.63 -8.51 9.12
CA ASP A 72 4.59 -7.94 7.77
C ASP A 72 3.67 -8.74 6.82
N LYS A 73 3.70 -10.07 6.90
CA LYS A 73 2.81 -10.96 6.12
C LYS A 73 1.32 -10.70 6.38
N GLU A 74 0.95 -10.47 7.63
CA GLU A 74 -0.44 -10.19 8.04
C GLU A 74 -0.87 -8.83 7.50
N VAL A 75 0.00 -7.82 7.60
CA VAL A 75 -0.25 -6.48 7.04
C VAL A 75 -0.46 -6.55 5.53
N ILE A 76 0.44 -7.22 4.80
CA ILE A 76 0.33 -7.37 3.34
C ILE A 76 -1.00 -8.02 2.96
N GLN A 77 -1.39 -9.12 3.63
CA GLN A 77 -2.59 -9.86 3.28
C GLN A 77 -3.87 -9.03 3.52
N LEU A 78 -3.96 -8.35 4.68
CA LEU A 78 -5.12 -7.53 5.01
C LEU A 78 -5.24 -6.30 4.11
N VAL A 79 -4.13 -5.60 3.88
CA VAL A 79 -4.11 -4.40 3.04
C VAL A 79 -4.43 -4.75 1.59
N MET A 80 -3.90 -5.86 1.07
CA MET A 80 -4.19 -6.30 -0.29
C MET A 80 -5.68 -6.56 -0.51
N ASN A 81 -6.38 -7.17 0.46
CA ASN A 81 -7.81 -7.40 0.38
C ASN A 81 -8.57 -6.06 0.37
N LYS A 82 -8.32 -5.22 1.38
CA LYS A 82 -9.02 -3.94 1.55
C LYS A 82 -8.79 -2.95 0.41
N SER A 83 -7.55 -2.81 -0.05
CA SER A 83 -7.23 -1.91 -1.15
C SER A 83 -7.77 -2.41 -2.49
N THR A 84 -7.89 -3.74 -2.68
CA THR A 84 -8.57 -4.31 -3.85
C THR A 84 -10.06 -3.96 -3.86
N GLU A 85 -10.73 -4.04 -2.71
CA GLU A 85 -12.15 -3.67 -2.57
C GLU A 85 -12.39 -2.21 -2.97
N ILE A 86 -11.59 -1.28 -2.43
CA ILE A 86 -11.69 0.15 -2.74
C ILE A 86 -11.46 0.44 -4.22
N LEU A 87 -10.43 -0.16 -4.83
CA LEU A 87 -10.18 0.03 -6.26
C LEU A 87 -11.34 -0.47 -7.13
N ASN A 88 -12.02 -1.53 -6.69
CA ASN A 88 -13.20 -2.05 -7.39
C ASN A 88 -14.44 -1.19 -7.19
N GLU A 89 -14.56 -0.44 -6.08
CA GLU A 89 -15.61 0.54 -5.87
C GLU A 89 -15.42 1.77 -6.76
N ILE A 90 -14.20 2.32 -6.79
CA ILE A 90 -13.84 3.46 -7.65
C ILE A 90 -14.14 3.16 -9.12
N ALA A 91 -13.85 1.93 -9.57
CA ALA A 91 -14.03 1.56 -10.97
C ALA A 91 -15.49 1.21 -11.36
N LYS A 92 -16.45 1.32 -10.43
CA LYS A 92 -17.89 1.18 -10.73
C LYS A 92 -18.58 2.52 -11.00
N GLU A 93 -17.95 3.63 -10.62
CA GLU A 93 -18.38 5.00 -10.94
C GLU A 93 -17.93 5.41 -12.34
#